data_AF-A0A383DR57-F1
#
_entry.id   AF-A0A383DR57-F1
#
_cell.length_a   1.000
_cell.length_b   1.000
_cell.length_c   1.000
_cell.angle_alpha   90.00
_cell.angle_beta   90.00
_cell.angle_gamma   90.00
#
_symmetry.space_group_name_H-M   'P 1'
#
loop_
_entity.id
_entity.type
_entity.pdbx_description
1 polymer ?
#
loop_
_entity_poly.entity_id
_entity_poly.type
_entity_poly.pdbx_seq_one_letter_code
_entity_poly.pdbx_strand_id
1 'polypeptide(L)'
;MGKQRSSTLTKLWDRAQQIDPVNAWASTIRSRIDQPPFQMDINFVAKLVPLMETFNRYFDAEVRGTHHLRTDGPALVIGNHSGGVLTPDTSALLAAWYRTHGLHRPLYGLAFDAAFGIPGFATIMRKIGQLPASHQNAAKALRA
;
A
#
# COMPACT_ATOMS: atom_id res chain seq x y z
N MET A 1 -57.03 -5.65 -6.44
CA MET A 1 -56.62 -4.43 -5.70
C MET A 1 -55.12 -4.45 -5.51
N GLY A 2 -54.37 -3.74 -6.36
CA GLY A 2 -52.91 -3.70 -6.31
C GLY A 2 -52.42 -2.76 -5.21
N LYS A 3 -51.60 -3.26 -4.28
CA LYS A 3 -50.97 -2.44 -3.24
C LYS A 3 -49.99 -1.47 -3.90
N GLN A 4 -50.30 -0.19 -3.85
CA GLN A 4 -49.46 0.91 -4.32
C GLN A 4 -48.18 0.94 -3.47
N ARG A 5 -47.05 0.49 -4.03
CA ARG A 5 -45.74 0.59 -3.34
C ARG A 5 -45.41 2.08 -3.14
N SER A 6 -45.03 2.46 -1.91
CA SER A 6 -44.73 3.83 -1.49
C SER A 6 -43.68 4.50 -2.40
N SER A 7 -44.02 5.63 -3.02
CA SER A 7 -43.20 6.32 -4.03
C SER A 7 -41.84 6.80 -3.51
N THR A 8 -41.72 7.00 -2.20
CA THR A 8 -40.46 7.41 -1.55
C THR A 8 -39.45 6.28 -1.54
N LEU A 9 -39.88 5.03 -1.32
CA LEU A 9 -38.99 3.86 -1.32
C LEU A 9 -38.47 3.56 -2.72
N THR A 10 -39.32 3.71 -3.74
CA THR A 10 -38.92 3.58 -5.15
C THR A 10 -37.89 4.64 -5.53
N LYS A 11 -38.10 5.91 -5.14
CA LYS A 11 -37.12 6.99 -5.38
C LYS A 11 -35.78 6.77 -4.69
N LEU A 12 -35.80 6.23 -3.47
CA LEU A 12 -34.57 5.88 -2.74
C LEU A 12 -33.84 4.70 -3.41
N TRP A 13 -34.59 3.70 -3.89
CA TRP A 13 -34.04 2.57 -4.63
C TRP A 13 -33.42 3.00 -5.97
N ASP A 14 -34.11 3.83 -6.76
CA ASP A 14 -33.60 4.36 -8.02
C ASP A 14 -32.35 5.21 -7.81
N ARG A 15 -32.30 6.01 -6.72
CA ARG A 15 -31.09 6.74 -6.32
C ARG A 15 -29.94 5.81 -5.92
N ALA A 16 -30.22 4.74 -5.20
CA ALA A 16 -29.20 3.77 -4.82
C ALA A 16 -28.61 3.04 -6.05
N GLN A 17 -29.43 2.76 -7.06
CA GLN A 17 -29.00 2.16 -8.33
C GLN A 17 -28.17 3.11 -9.21
N GLN A 18 -28.25 4.42 -9.00
CA GLN A 18 -27.41 5.43 -9.67
C GLN A 18 -26.06 5.64 -8.99
N ILE A 19 -25.84 5.08 -7.79
CA ILE A 19 -24.53 5.13 -7.14
C ILE A 19 -23.60 4.20 -7.92
N ASP A 20 -22.57 4.78 -8.50
CA ASP A 20 -21.51 4.04 -9.17
C ASP A 20 -20.24 4.06 -8.31
N PRO A 21 -20.13 3.15 -7.33
CA PRO A 21 -19.01 3.13 -6.41
C PRO A 21 -17.71 2.77 -7.13
N VAL A 22 -17.79 2.03 -8.24
CA VAL A 22 -16.63 1.61 -9.02
C VAL A 22 -16.02 2.81 -9.74
N ASN A 23 -16.83 3.62 -10.42
CA ASN A 23 -16.34 4.82 -11.09
C ASN A 23 -15.91 5.92 -10.09
N ALA A 24 -16.60 6.03 -8.95
CA ALA A 24 -16.17 6.93 -7.87
C ALA A 24 -14.80 6.51 -7.29
N TRP A 25 -14.57 5.21 -7.13
CA TRP A 25 -13.27 4.70 -6.68
C TRP A 25 -12.19 4.83 -7.75
N ALA A 26 -12.49 4.54 -9.01
CA ALA A 26 -11.56 4.69 -10.14
C ALA A 26 -11.10 6.14 -10.31
N SER A 27 -12.01 7.12 -10.18
CA SER A 27 -11.64 8.54 -10.21
C SER A 27 -10.79 8.95 -9.00
N THR A 28 -11.06 8.38 -7.83
CA THR A 28 -10.22 8.56 -6.64
C THR A 28 -8.81 7.98 -6.83
N ILE A 29 -8.69 6.79 -7.41
CA ILE A 29 -7.39 6.20 -7.74
C ILE A 29 -6.62 7.13 -8.68
N ARG A 30 -7.25 7.56 -9.79
CA ARG A 30 -6.59 8.39 -10.80
C ARG A 30 -6.04 9.70 -10.23
N SER A 31 -6.88 10.43 -9.48
CA SER A 31 -6.44 11.67 -8.82
C SER A 31 -5.32 11.48 -7.80
N ARG A 32 -5.19 10.29 -7.21
CA ARG A 32 -4.16 9.99 -6.21
C ARG A 32 -2.87 9.51 -6.86
N ILE A 33 -2.90 8.65 -7.87
CA ILE A 33 -1.66 8.18 -8.52
C ILE A 33 -0.90 9.32 -9.22
N ASP A 34 -1.60 10.39 -9.61
CA ASP A 34 -1.01 11.60 -10.21
C ASP A 34 -0.28 12.51 -9.19
N GLN A 35 -0.44 12.26 -7.89
CA GLN A 35 0.29 13.00 -6.86
C GLN A 35 1.78 12.62 -6.87
N PRO A 36 2.69 13.51 -6.39
CA PRO A 36 4.12 13.19 -6.28
C PRO A 36 4.33 11.83 -5.60
N PRO A 37 5.01 10.86 -6.21
CA PRO A 37 5.01 9.48 -5.70
C PRO A 37 5.88 9.32 -4.44
N PHE A 38 6.98 10.06 -4.32
CA PHE A 38 7.93 9.96 -3.21
C PHE A 38 7.46 10.79 -2.01
N GLN A 39 6.76 10.13 -1.07
CA GLN A 39 6.17 10.76 0.12
C GLN A 39 6.48 9.97 1.42
N MET A 40 7.59 9.22 1.43
CA MET A 40 8.01 8.47 2.62
C MET A 40 8.22 9.41 3.81
N ASP A 41 7.76 8.99 4.98
CA ASP A 41 7.99 9.66 6.26
C ASP A 41 8.75 8.69 7.16
N ILE A 42 10.07 8.88 7.26
CA ILE A 42 10.92 7.94 8.00
C ILE A 42 10.61 7.90 9.50
N ASN A 43 10.10 9.00 10.07
CA ASN A 43 9.68 9.04 11.47
C ASN A 43 8.40 8.23 11.68
N PHE A 44 7.50 8.23 10.69
CA PHE A 44 6.34 7.35 10.70
C PHE A 44 6.75 5.88 10.55
N VAL A 45 7.67 5.57 9.63
CA VAL A 45 8.25 4.22 9.47
C VAL A 45 8.85 3.72 10.79
N ALA A 46 9.66 4.54 11.46
CA ALA A 46 10.28 4.22 12.74
C ALA A 46 9.25 3.78 13.80
N LYS A 47 8.09 4.44 13.84
CA LYS A 47 6.98 4.10 14.75
C LYS A 47 6.23 2.84 14.32
N LEU A 48 6.16 2.56 13.03
CA LEU A 48 5.37 1.47 12.47
C LEU A 48 6.13 0.13 12.47
N VAL A 49 7.46 0.14 12.37
CA VAL A 49 8.28 -1.09 12.34
C VAL A 49 7.98 -2.02 13.54
N PRO A 50 7.93 -1.56 14.81
CA PRO A 50 7.58 -2.43 15.94
C PRO A 50 6.16 -3.02 15.85
N LEU A 51 5.21 -2.29 15.26
CA LEU A 51 3.86 -2.79 15.03
C LEU A 51 3.84 -3.86 13.93
N MET A 52 4.61 -3.67 12.85
CA MET A 52 4.81 -4.69 11.82
C MET A 52 5.42 -5.95 12.41
N GLU A 53 6.46 -5.84 13.24
CA GLU A 53 7.03 -7.01 13.94
C GLU A 53 6.00 -7.74 14.80
N THR A 54 5.16 -7.00 15.53
CA THR A 54 4.07 -7.59 16.32
C THR A 54 3.05 -8.31 15.45
N PHE A 55 2.63 -7.71 14.34
CA PHE A 55 1.74 -8.33 13.36
C PHE A 55 2.36 -9.60 12.74
N ASN A 56 3.65 -9.54 12.39
CA ASN A 56 4.38 -10.63 11.76
C ASN A 56 4.54 -11.85 12.69
N ARG A 57 4.50 -11.66 14.02
CA ARG A 57 4.51 -12.78 14.99
C ARG A 57 3.31 -13.70 14.86
N TYR A 58 2.15 -13.20 14.43
CA TYR A 58 0.98 -14.05 14.19
C TYR A 58 1.24 -15.08 13.07
N PHE A 59 2.05 -14.71 12.08
CA PHE A 59 2.39 -15.54 10.92
C PHE A 59 3.69 -16.32 11.11
N ASP A 60 4.34 -16.22 12.27
CA ASP A 60 5.69 -16.75 12.53
C ASP A 60 6.69 -16.38 11.42
N ALA A 61 6.62 -15.13 10.96
CA ALA A 61 7.34 -14.72 9.77
C ALA A 61 8.86 -14.69 10.03
N GLU A 62 9.61 -15.43 9.22
CA GLU A 62 11.07 -15.46 9.26
C GLU A 62 11.67 -14.84 8.00
N VAL A 63 12.58 -13.89 8.18
CA VAL A 63 13.37 -13.31 7.08
C VAL A 63 14.84 -13.67 7.28
N ARG A 64 15.40 -14.41 6.32
CA ARG A 64 16.79 -14.87 6.32
C ARG A 64 17.60 -14.14 5.24
N GLY A 65 18.91 -14.10 5.41
CA GLY A 65 19.83 -13.69 4.35
C GLY A 65 19.86 -12.19 4.03
N THR A 66 19.27 -11.33 4.87
CA THR A 66 19.32 -9.86 4.68
C THR A 66 20.76 -9.32 4.65
N HIS A 67 21.69 -10.00 5.32
CA HIS A 67 23.12 -9.68 5.30
C HIS A 67 23.81 -9.93 3.95
N HIS A 68 23.22 -10.71 3.05
CA HIS A 68 23.74 -10.88 1.69
C HIS A 68 23.42 -9.69 0.78
N LEU A 69 22.52 -8.80 1.20
CA LEU A 69 22.19 -7.60 0.45
C LEU A 69 23.36 -6.63 0.54
N ARG A 70 23.78 -6.10 -0.62
CA ARG A 70 24.84 -5.08 -0.69
C ARG A 70 24.57 -3.97 0.31
N THR A 71 25.57 -3.56 1.08
CA THR A 71 25.45 -2.47 2.05
C THR A 71 25.72 -1.10 1.43
N ASP A 72 26.28 -1.07 0.22
CA ASP A 72 26.63 0.11 -0.56
C ASP A 72 25.77 0.22 -1.82
N GLY A 73 25.41 1.47 -2.16
CA GLY A 73 24.64 1.78 -3.36
C GLY A 73 23.19 1.26 -3.36
N PRO A 74 22.46 1.51 -4.47
CA PRO A 74 21.09 1.07 -4.65
C PRO A 74 21.03 -0.42 -5.03
N ALA A 75 19.97 -1.11 -4.57
CA ALA A 75 19.69 -2.50 -4.91
C ALA A 75 18.20 -2.67 -5.25
N LEU A 76 17.90 -3.56 -6.19
CA LEU A 76 16.54 -3.97 -6.51
C LEU A 76 16.27 -5.35 -5.91
N VAL A 77 15.33 -5.42 -4.96
CA VAL A 77 14.85 -6.69 -4.38
C VAL A 77 13.62 -7.13 -5.15
N ILE A 78 13.64 -8.36 -5.67
CA ILE A 78 12.54 -8.96 -6.43
C ILE A 78 12.09 -10.22 -5.70
N GLY A 79 10.78 -10.35 -5.48
CA GLY A 79 10.20 -11.50 -4.82
C GLY A 79 8.75 -11.70 -5.22
N ASN A 80 8.23 -12.89 -4.92
CA ASN A 80 6.81 -13.20 -5.12
C ASN A 80 5.98 -12.55 -4.01
N HIS A 81 4.80 -12.04 -4.37
CA HIS A 81 3.83 -11.51 -3.41
C HIS A 81 2.94 -12.64 -2.87
N SER A 82 2.90 -12.81 -1.56
CA SER A 82 2.19 -13.89 -0.84
C SER A 82 1.36 -13.34 0.33
N GLY A 83 0.24 -14.00 0.64
CA GLY A 83 -0.63 -13.58 1.77
C GLY A 83 -1.70 -12.54 1.41
N GLY A 84 -1.98 -12.37 0.11
CA GLY A 84 -3.14 -11.64 -0.38
C GLY A 84 -3.17 -10.18 0.05
N VAL A 85 -4.34 -9.70 0.48
CA VAL A 85 -4.57 -8.30 0.87
C VAL A 85 -3.87 -7.94 2.19
N LEU A 86 -3.59 -8.91 3.06
CA LEU A 86 -2.94 -8.67 4.35
C LEU A 86 -1.42 -8.44 4.22
N THR A 87 -0.82 -8.85 3.10
CA THR A 87 0.59 -8.62 2.76
C THR A 87 1.60 -8.87 3.91
N PRO A 88 1.51 -10.00 4.65
CA PRO A 88 2.43 -10.30 5.75
C PRO A 88 3.88 -10.44 5.28
N ASP A 89 4.07 -10.84 4.03
CA ASP A 89 5.37 -10.89 3.36
C ASP A 89 6.05 -9.51 3.25
N THR A 90 5.30 -8.50 2.79
CA THR A 90 5.78 -7.12 2.63
C THR A 90 6.06 -6.50 3.99
N SER A 91 5.19 -6.73 4.96
CA SER A 91 5.40 -6.30 6.36
C SER A 91 6.64 -6.95 6.97
N ALA A 92 6.85 -8.24 6.77
CA ALA A 92 8.04 -8.96 7.24
C ALA A 92 9.32 -8.44 6.61
N LEU A 93 9.33 -8.26 5.28
CA LEU A 93 10.48 -7.72 4.56
C LEU A 93 10.83 -6.31 5.03
N LEU A 94 9.83 -5.42 5.14
CA LEU A 94 10.05 -4.02 5.52
C LEU A 94 10.60 -3.91 6.96
N ALA A 95 10.02 -4.65 7.90
CA ALA A 95 10.53 -4.71 9.27
C ALA A 95 11.96 -5.26 9.33
N ALA A 96 12.24 -6.39 8.67
CA ALA A 96 13.56 -7.00 8.65
C ALA A 96 14.62 -6.11 7.97
N TRP A 97 14.24 -5.40 6.91
CA TRP A 97 15.11 -4.44 6.23
C TRP A 97 15.53 -3.33 7.18
N TYR A 98 14.58 -2.64 7.82
CA TYR A 98 14.89 -1.52 8.70
C TYR A 98 15.60 -1.96 9.99
N ARG A 99 15.36 -3.18 10.46
CA ARG A 99 16.12 -3.76 11.57
C ARG A 99 17.58 -4.05 11.22
N THR A 100 17.84 -4.51 9.98
CA THR A 100 19.19 -4.90 9.54
C THR A 100 20.00 -3.71 9.06
N HIS A 101 19.39 -2.82 8.27
CA HIS A 101 20.07 -1.74 7.56
C HIS A 101 19.82 -0.36 8.15
N GLY A 102 18.89 -0.23 9.11
CA GLY A 102 18.57 1.04 9.74
C GLY A 102 17.73 1.98 8.87
N LEU A 103 17.21 3.03 9.51
CA LEU A 103 16.30 4.01 8.89
C LEU A 103 16.98 4.94 7.87
N HIS A 104 18.31 5.02 7.89
CA HIS A 104 19.06 5.86 6.94
C HIS A 104 19.05 5.32 5.51
N ARG A 105 18.63 4.06 5.33
CA ARG A 105 18.55 3.40 4.03
C ARG A 105 17.09 3.12 3.66
N PRO A 106 16.42 4.02 2.93
CA PRO A 106 14.99 3.89 2.64
C PRO A 106 14.71 2.68 1.74
N LEU A 107 13.61 1.97 2.02
CA LEU A 107 13.08 0.91 1.17
C LEU A 107 11.82 1.41 0.47
N TYR A 108 11.87 1.51 -0.86
CA TYR A 108 10.70 1.85 -1.67
C TYR A 108 10.08 0.58 -2.26
N GLY A 109 8.77 0.44 -2.12
CA GLY A 109 7.99 -0.63 -2.72
C GLY A 109 7.13 -0.14 -3.88
N LEU A 110 6.74 -1.04 -4.77
CA LEU A 110 5.77 -0.76 -5.83
C LEU A 110 4.44 -1.43 -5.47
N ALA A 111 3.41 -0.63 -5.30
CA ALA A 111 2.06 -1.08 -4.96
C ALA A 111 1.10 -0.90 -6.14
N PHE A 112 0.13 -1.80 -6.24
CA PHE A 112 -0.93 -1.72 -7.24
C PHE A 112 -1.84 -0.50 -6.98
N ASP A 113 -2.26 0.18 -8.05
CA ASP A 113 -2.90 1.51 -7.98
C ASP A 113 -4.15 1.56 -7.10
N ALA A 114 -4.94 0.48 -7.11
CA ALA A 114 -6.17 0.39 -6.35
C ALA A 114 -5.97 0.52 -4.82
N ALA A 115 -4.79 0.17 -4.29
CA ALA A 115 -4.45 0.41 -2.89
C ALA A 115 -4.51 1.90 -2.54
N PHE A 116 -4.13 2.78 -3.46
CA PHE A 116 -4.17 4.23 -3.26
C PHE A 116 -5.59 4.80 -3.32
N GLY A 117 -6.57 4.06 -3.86
CA GLY A 117 -7.98 4.46 -3.85
C GLY A 117 -8.65 4.32 -2.48
N ILE A 118 -8.07 3.55 -1.55
CA ILE A 118 -8.66 3.28 -0.25
C ILE A 118 -8.42 4.49 0.70
N PRO A 119 -9.48 5.09 1.29
CA PRO A 119 -9.34 6.19 2.25
C PRO A 119 -8.49 5.80 3.47
N GLY A 120 -7.59 6.68 3.91
CA GLY A 120 -6.67 6.43 5.03
C GLY A 120 -5.49 5.50 4.68
N PHE A 121 -5.77 4.36 4.02
CA PHE A 121 -4.74 3.39 3.64
C PHE A 121 -3.73 3.97 2.64
N ALA A 122 -4.18 4.78 1.69
CA ALA A 122 -3.30 5.46 0.75
C ALA A 122 -2.24 6.33 1.44
N THR A 123 -2.61 7.01 2.52
CA THR A 123 -1.68 7.82 3.32
C THR A 123 -0.64 6.95 4.00
N ILE A 124 -1.05 5.78 4.53
CA ILE A 124 -0.12 4.81 5.12
C ILE A 124 0.85 4.31 4.06
N MET A 125 0.35 3.82 2.92
CA MET A 125 1.16 3.32 1.79
C MET A 125 2.25 4.33 1.40
N ARG A 126 1.87 5.60 1.22
CA ARG A 126 2.82 6.67 0.88
C ARG A 126 3.88 6.88 1.95
N LYS A 127 3.47 6.99 3.22
CA LYS A 127 4.39 7.24 4.33
C LYS A 127 5.39 6.10 4.54
N ILE A 128 5.01 4.86 4.23
CA ILE A 128 5.92 3.70 4.31
C ILE A 128 6.77 3.49 3.05
N GLY A 129 6.67 4.39 2.06
CA GLY A 129 7.49 4.32 0.85
C GLY A 129 6.92 3.47 -0.30
N GLN A 130 5.63 3.14 -0.28
CA GLN A 130 4.99 2.51 -1.44
C GLN A 130 4.68 3.56 -2.51
N LEU A 131 5.08 3.24 -3.74
CA LEU A 131 4.88 4.06 -4.93
C LEU A 131 3.84 3.38 -5.85
N PRO A 132 3.05 4.14 -6.62
CA PRO A 132 2.26 3.57 -7.72
C PRO A 132 3.18 2.80 -8.67
N ALA A 133 2.79 1.57 -9.02
CA ALA A 133 3.62 0.68 -9.80
C ALA A 133 3.84 1.21 -11.23
N SER A 134 5.08 1.59 -11.55
CA SER A 134 5.47 1.93 -12.92
C SER A 134 6.99 1.78 -13.09
N HIS A 135 7.43 1.51 -14.32
CA HIS A 135 8.86 1.49 -14.66
C HIS A 135 9.55 2.82 -14.33
N GLN A 136 8.84 3.95 -14.52
CA GLN A 136 9.38 5.27 -14.22
C GLN A 136 9.63 5.45 -12.72
N ASN A 137 8.68 5.06 -11.86
CA ASN A 137 8.85 5.16 -10.41
C ASN A 137 9.93 4.19 -9.90
N ALA A 138 9.97 2.97 -10.42
CA ALA A 138 11.02 1.99 -10.10
C ALA A 138 12.41 2.54 -10.43
N ALA A 139 12.59 3.08 -11.65
CA ALA A 139 13.86 3.64 -12.10
C ALA A 139 14.27 4.89 -11.32
N LYS A 140 13.31 5.74 -10.92
CA LYS A 140 13.58 6.89 -10.05
C LYS A 140 14.02 6.45 -8.66
N ALA A 141 13.32 5.49 -8.05
CA ALA A 141 13.64 4.98 -6.73
C ALA A 141 15.04 4.33 -6.69
N LEU A 142 15.42 3.60 -7.74
CA LEU A 142 16.73 2.95 -7.82
C LEU A 142 17.90 3.95 -8.02
N ARG A 143 17.61 5.19 -8.42
CA ARG A 143 18.63 6.25 -8.61
C ARG A 143 18.68 7.26 -7.46
N ALA A 144 17.74 7.18 -6.51
CA ALA A 144 17.57 8.14 -5.43
C ALA A 144 18.63 7.99 -4.34
#